data_AF-A0A7C6IUA0-F1
#
_entry.id   AF-A0A7C6IUA0-F1
#
_cell.length_a   1.000
_cell.length_b   1.000
_cell.length_c   1.000
_cell.angle_alpha   90.00
_cell.angle_beta   90.00
_cell.angle_gamma   90.00
#
_symmetry.space_group_name_H-M   'P 1'
#
loop_
_entity.id
_entity.type
_entity.pdbx_description
1 polymer ?
#
loop_
_entity_poly.entity_id
_entity_poly.type
_entity_poly.pdbx_seq_one_letter_code
_entity_poly.pdbx_strand_id
1 'polypeptide(L)'
;MRELNGNLGILFLIIGILIPFASDEVSISLIYKIIFSSEGLIAVGVEICSAILGNKGVELLTENPEIMIGLVFGSILGSSFFKGIPTGPLVAAGIAALFIKILKGF
;
A
#
# COMPACT_ATOMS: atom_id res chain seq x y z
N MET A 1 -12.68 -10.19 19.95
CA MET A 1 -12.43 -11.33 19.04
C MET A 1 -12.92 -11.07 17.59
N ARG A 2 -13.01 -9.82 17.12
CA ARG A 2 -13.47 -9.49 15.75
C ARG A 2 -12.38 -8.91 14.84
N GLU A 3 -11.21 -8.61 15.39
CA GLU A 3 -10.08 -7.98 14.68
C GLU A 3 -9.04 -8.99 14.14
N LEU A 4 -9.06 -10.26 14.58
CA LEU A 4 -8.05 -11.24 14.14
C LEU A 4 -8.23 -11.71 12.68
N ASN A 5 -9.46 -11.68 12.14
CA ASN A 5 -9.74 -12.27 10.83
C ASN A 5 -9.21 -11.44 9.65
N GLY A 6 -9.14 -10.11 9.78
CA GLY A 6 -8.57 -9.24 8.74
C GLY A 6 -7.04 -9.34 8.63
N ASN A 7 -6.38 -9.63 9.75
CA ASN A 7 -4.91 -9.68 9.81
C ASN A 7 -4.32 -10.96 9.22
N LEU A 8 -5.09 -12.05 9.16
CA LEU A 8 -4.61 -13.32 8.61
C LEU A 8 -4.29 -13.20 7.11
N GLY A 9 -5.12 -12.53 6.32
CA GLY A 9 -4.85 -12.32 4.90
C GLY A 9 -3.59 -11.48 4.66
N ILE A 10 -3.44 -10.39 5.42
CA ILE A 10 -2.24 -9.53 5.36
C ILE A 10 -1.00 -10.30 5.82
N LEU A 11 -1.11 -11.12 6.87
CA LEU A 11 -0.04 -11.98 7.36
C LEU A 11 0.42 -12.96 6.27
N PHE A 12 -0.52 -13.66 5.62
CA PHE A 12 -0.18 -14.57 4.51
C PHE A 12 0.47 -13.83 3.34
N LEU A 13 0.03 -12.61 3.05
CA LEU A 13 0.62 -11.77 2.00
C LEU A 13 2.06 -11.38 2.35
N ILE A 14 2.32 -10.93 3.58
CA ILE A 14 3.68 -10.60 4.07
C ILE A 14 4.58 -11.83 4.02
N ILE A 15 4.11 -12.98 4.48
CA ILE A 15 4.86 -14.24 4.40
C ILE A 15 5.21 -14.53 2.94
N GLY A 16 4.24 -14.43 2.02
CA GLY A 16 4.46 -14.62 0.59
C GLY A 16 5.54 -13.73 -0.01
N ILE A 17 5.56 -12.44 0.38
CA ILE A 17 6.57 -11.48 -0.06
C ILE A 17 7.95 -11.80 0.53
N LEU A 18 8.04 -12.30 1.76
CA LEU A 18 9.31 -12.57 2.44
C LEU A 18 10.01 -13.85 1.98
N ILE A 19 9.29 -14.82 1.41
CA ILE A 19 9.85 -16.09 0.89
C ILE A 19 11.08 -15.87 -0.02
N PRO A 20 11.05 -15.01 -1.07
CA PRO A 20 12.21 -14.77 -1.91
C PRO A 20 13.39 -14.12 -1.15
N PHE A 21 13.13 -13.35 -0.09
CA PHE A 21 14.18 -12.72 0.73
C PHE A 21 14.78 -13.67 1.77
N ALA A 22 14.09 -14.74 2.14
CA ALA A 22 14.59 -15.76 3.05
C ALA A 22 15.62 -16.71 2.38
N SER A 23 15.77 -16.64 1.06
CA SER A 23 16.76 -17.41 0.31
C SER A 23 18.12 -16.71 0.38
N ASP A 24 18.96 -17.11 1.35
CA ASP A 24 20.42 -16.95 1.60
C ASP A 24 21.31 -15.86 0.93
N GLU A 25 20.78 -14.87 0.21
CA GLU A 25 21.59 -13.90 -0.54
C GLU A 25 21.76 -12.53 0.15
N VAL A 26 21.03 -12.27 1.24
CA VAL A 26 21.00 -10.94 1.88
C VAL A 26 21.72 -10.95 3.22
N SER A 27 22.94 -10.41 3.25
CA SER A 27 23.70 -10.24 4.49
C SER A 27 23.12 -9.10 5.35
N ILE A 28 22.99 -9.29 6.67
CA ILE A 28 22.50 -8.27 7.62
C ILE A 28 23.29 -6.96 7.54
N SER A 29 24.60 -7.03 7.27
CA SER A 29 25.45 -5.85 7.08
C SER A 29 25.05 -5.02 5.86
N LEU A 30 24.58 -5.66 4.79
CA LEU A 30 24.08 -5.00 3.58
C LEU A 30 22.76 -4.28 3.86
N ILE A 31 21.86 -4.92 4.62
CA ILE A 31 20.57 -4.33 5.01
C ILE A 31 20.79 -3.03 5.78
N TYR A 32 21.65 -3.06 6.80
CA TYR A 32 22.01 -1.85 7.56
C TYR A 32 22.57 -0.76 6.66
N LYS A 33 23.50 -1.09 5.76
CA LYS A 33 24.07 -0.12 4.83
C LYS A 33 23.02 0.50 3.90
N ILE A 34 22.07 -0.28 3.40
CA ILE A 34 21.01 0.20 2.50
C ILE A 34 20.05 1.12 3.25
N ILE A 35 19.58 0.73 4.43
CA ILE A 35 18.63 1.53 5.23
C ILE A 35 19.19 2.90 5.61
N PHE A 36 20.48 2.96 5.99
CA PHE A 36 21.13 4.22 6.38
C PHE A 36 21.72 5.01 5.19
N SER A 37 21.55 4.54 3.95
CA SER A 37 21.88 5.33 2.76
C SER A 37 20.85 6.45 2.56
N SER A 38 21.21 7.50 1.83
CA SER A 38 20.29 8.59 1.50
C SER A 38 19.02 8.08 0.80
N GLU A 39 19.16 7.09 -0.07
CA GLU A 39 18.05 6.44 -0.78
C GLU A 39 17.18 5.62 0.18
N GLY A 40 17.81 4.87 1.10
CA GLY A 40 17.11 4.08 2.11
C GLY A 40 16.30 4.93 3.08
N LEU A 41 16.81 6.08 3.50
CA LEU A 41 16.08 7.01 4.36
C LEU A 41 14.84 7.58 3.66
N ILE A 42 14.95 7.92 2.37
CA ILE A 42 13.80 8.35 1.56
C ILE A 42 12.79 7.20 1.46
N ALA A 43 13.25 5.99 1.13
CA ALA A 43 12.38 4.82 1.01
C ALA A 43 11.60 4.54 2.30
N VAL A 44 12.29 4.56 3.46
CA VAL A 44 11.65 4.38 4.77
C VAL A 44 10.65 5.49 5.07
N GLY A 45 11.00 6.75 4.80
CA GLY A 45 10.09 7.88 5.01
C GLY A 45 8.83 7.78 4.15
N VAL A 46 8.98 7.44 2.86
CA VAL A 46 7.86 7.24 1.94
C VAL A 46 6.99 6.07 2.37
N GLU A 47 7.59 4.96 2.80
CA GLU A 47 6.84 3.77 3.22
C GLU A 47 6.05 4.02 4.50
N ILE A 48 6.60 4.77 5.47
CA ILE A 48 5.85 5.17 6.67
C ILE A 48 4.62 6.00 6.29
N CYS A 49 4.78 6.97 5.38
CA CYS A 49 3.65 7.75 4.87
C CYS A 49 2.63 6.87 4.12
N SER A 50 3.11 5.95 3.29
CA SER A 50 2.29 5.00 2.54
C SER A 50 1.47 4.09 3.46
N ALA A 51 2.07 3.58 4.54
CA ALA A 51 1.38 2.75 5.53
C ALA A 51 0.21 3.48 6.20
N ILE A 52 0.39 4.76 6.54
CA ILE A 52 -0.68 5.61 7.10
C ILE A 52 -1.81 5.80 6.09
N LEU A 53 -1.47 6.06 4.83
CA LEU A 53 -2.47 6.20 3.75
C LEU A 53 -3.19 4.87 3.48
N GLY A 54 -2.48 3.75 3.54
CA GLY A 54 -3.06 2.41 3.38
C GLY A 54 -4.14 2.16 4.43
N ASN A 55 -3.86 2.45 5.70
CA ASN A 55 -4.85 2.34 6.78
C ASN A 55 -6.11 3.19 6.50
N LYS A 56 -5.92 4.46 6.12
CA LYS A 56 -7.03 5.35 5.73
C LYS A 56 -7.80 4.87 4.51
N GLY A 57 -7.11 4.24 3.56
CA GLY A 57 -7.72 3.63 2.39
C GLY A 57 -8.62 2.44 2.77
N VAL A 58 -8.15 1.57 3.68
CA VAL A 58 -8.99 0.48 4.22
C VAL A 58 -10.23 1.03 4.92
N GLU A 59 -10.06 2.05 5.76
CA GLU A 59 -11.17 2.74 6.45
C GLU A 59 -12.19 3.29 5.43
N LEU A 60 -11.72 4.05 4.43
CA LEU A 60 -12.58 4.60 3.37
C LEU A 60 -13.36 3.52 2.62
N LEU A 61 -12.72 2.41 2.27
CA LEU A 61 -13.37 1.30 1.56
C LEU A 61 -14.36 0.54 2.44
N THR A 62 -14.12 0.51 3.75
CA THR A 62 -15.02 -0.14 4.72
C THR A 62 -16.27 0.72 4.95
N GLU A 63 -16.10 2.04 5.04
CA GLU A 63 -17.20 2.98 5.21
C GLU A 63 -18.02 3.18 3.93
N ASN A 64 -17.35 3.24 2.78
CA ASN A 64 -17.94 3.59 1.49
C ASN A 64 -17.47 2.60 0.40
N PRO A 65 -17.96 1.35 0.41
CA PRO A 65 -17.53 0.30 -0.53
C PRO A 65 -17.85 0.64 -1.98
N GLU A 66 -18.84 1.51 -2.25
CA GLU A 66 -19.17 1.98 -3.60
C GLU A 66 -18.00 2.69 -4.30
N ILE A 67 -17.12 3.34 -3.52
CA ILE A 67 -15.91 3.99 -4.05
C ILE A 67 -15.00 2.97 -4.74
N MET A 68 -14.99 1.71 -4.27
CA MET A 68 -14.19 0.63 -4.85
C MET A 68 -14.48 0.44 -6.34
N ILE A 69 -15.75 0.56 -6.74
CA ILE A 69 -16.18 0.40 -8.13
C ILE A 69 -15.54 1.49 -9.00
N GLY A 70 -15.58 2.73 -8.54
CA GLY A 70 -14.95 3.86 -9.23
C GLY A 70 -13.43 3.71 -9.34
N LEU A 71 -12.76 3.21 -8.29
CA LEU A 71 -11.32 2.97 -8.28
C LEU A 71 -10.90 1.87 -9.27
N VAL A 72 -11.67 0.77 -9.35
CA VAL A 72 -11.43 -0.32 -10.31
C VAL A 72 -11.63 0.19 -11.74
N PHE A 73 -12.72 0.93 -11.99
CA PHE A 73 -12.97 1.53 -13.30
C PHE A 73 -11.85 2.48 -13.72
N GLY A 74 -11.41 3.36 -12.81
CA GLY A 74 -10.30 4.25 -13.04
C GLY A 74 -8.99 3.52 -13.34
N SER A 75 -8.72 2.40 -12.68
CA SER A 75 -7.52 1.57 -12.92
C SER A 75 -7.55 0.91 -14.30
N ILE A 76 -8.73 0.45 -14.76
CA ILE A 76 -8.90 -0.12 -16.10
C ILE A 76 -8.68 0.95 -17.17
N LEU A 77 -9.26 2.15 -16.99
CA LEU A 77 -9.06 3.27 -17.91
C LEU A 77 -7.60 3.75 -17.91
N GLY A 78 -6.99 3.87 -16.73
CA GLY A 78 -5.59 4.25 -16.58
C GLY A 78 -4.64 3.30 -17.30
N SER A 79 -4.82 1.99 -17.11
CA SER A 79 -4.00 0.99 -17.78
C SER A 79 -4.24 0.91 -19.29
N SER A 80 -5.49 1.00 -19.72
CA SER A 80 -5.86 0.87 -21.14
C SER A 80 -5.44 2.09 -21.98
N PHE A 81 -5.54 3.29 -21.44
CA PHE A 81 -5.29 4.53 -22.20
C PHE A 81 -3.93 5.18 -21.90
N PHE A 82 -3.37 5.00 -20.70
CA PHE A 82 -2.17 5.72 -20.25
C PHE A 82 -0.94 4.81 -20.05
N LYS A 83 -0.98 3.55 -20.53
CA LYS A 83 0.07 2.53 -20.33
C LYS A 83 0.41 2.29 -18.84
N GLY A 84 -0.52 2.57 -17.94
CA GLY A 84 -0.39 2.29 -16.51
C GLY A 84 -0.54 0.80 -16.19
N ILE A 85 -0.12 0.40 -14.99
CA ILE A 85 -0.33 -0.96 -14.47
C ILE A 85 -1.40 -0.88 -13.37
N PRO A 86 -2.42 -1.76 -13.36
CA PRO A 86 -3.40 -1.80 -12.29
C PRO A 86 -2.72 -2.21 -10.97
N THR A 87 -2.65 -1.28 -10.02
CA THR A 87 -1.99 -1.47 -8.70
C THR A 87 -2.93 -2.01 -7.61
N GLY A 88 -4.18 -2.30 -7.99
CA GLY A 88 -5.23 -2.72 -7.07
C GLY A 88 -5.92 -1.55 -6.36
N PRO A 89 -7.09 -1.80 -5.75
CA PRO A 89 -7.93 -0.74 -5.21
C PRO A 89 -7.38 -0.13 -3.91
N LEU A 90 -6.53 -0.85 -3.16
CA LEU A 90 -6.07 -0.39 -1.84
C LEU A 90 -5.14 0.82 -1.92
N VAL A 91 -4.15 0.80 -2.81
CA VAL A 91 -3.24 1.94 -3.03
C VAL A 91 -4.04 3.15 -3.52
N ALA A 92 -4.93 2.93 -4.49
CA ALA A 92 -5.79 3.98 -5.02
C ALA A 92 -6.74 4.54 -3.96
N ALA A 93 -7.26 3.71 -3.06
CA ALA A 93 -8.11 4.12 -1.95
C ALA A 93 -7.35 4.96 -0.92
N GLY A 94 -6.10 4.63 -0.60
CA GLY A 94 -5.29 5.46 0.31
C GLY A 94 -5.04 6.87 -0.24
N ILE A 95 -4.77 6.97 -1.54
CA ILE A 95 -4.64 8.26 -2.23
C ILE A 95 -5.99 8.99 -2.28
N ALA A 96 -7.07 8.29 -2.65
CA ALA A 96 -8.42 8.86 -2.68
C ALA A 96 -8.84 9.38 -1.30
N ALA A 97 -8.53 8.66 -0.23
CA ALA A 97 -8.79 9.08 1.14
C ALA A 97 -8.05 10.38 1.48
N LEU A 98 -6.79 10.54 1.05
CA LEU A 98 -6.06 11.79 1.20
C LEU A 98 -6.74 12.95 0.46
N PHE A 99 -7.07 12.76 -0.81
CA PHE A 99 -7.73 13.80 -1.61
C PHE A 99 -9.11 14.17 -1.09
N ILE A 100 -9.93 13.18 -0.74
CA ILE A 100 -11.26 13.39 -0.14
C ILE A 100 -11.11 14.13 1.18
N LYS A 101 -10.13 13.78 2.01
CA LYS A 101 -9.87 14.49 3.28
C LYS A 101 -9.43 15.94 3.05
N ILE A 102 -8.59 16.19 2.05
CA ILE A 102 -8.16 17.56 1.70
C ILE A 102 -9.34 18.37 1.15
N LEU A 103 -10.19 17.77 0.30
CA LEU A 103 -11.34 18.42 -0.31
C LEU A 103 -12.49 18.66 0.67
N LYS A 104 -12.76 17.70 1.55
CA LYS A 104 -13.71 17.87 2.67
C LYS A 104 -13.14 18.74 3.79
N GLY A 105 -11.83 18.97 3.76
CA GLY A 105 -11.13 19.90 4.61
C GLY A 105 -10.78 19.35 5.98
N PHE A 106 -9.88 20.11 6.61
CA PHE A 106 -10.08 20.53 7.99
C PHE A 106 -11.55 20.90 8.26
#